data_AF-A0A351TKD9-F1
#
_entry.id   AF-A0A351TKD9-F1
#
_cell.length_a   1.000
_cell.length_b   1.000
_cell.length_c   1.000
_cell.angle_alpha   90.00
_cell.angle_beta   90.00
_cell.angle_gamma   90.00
#
_symmetry.space_group_name_H-M   'P 1'
#
loop_
_entity.id
_entity.type
_entity.pdbx_description
1 polymer ?
#
loop_
_entity_poly.entity_id
_entity_poly.type
_entity_poly.pdbx_seq_one_letter_code
_entity_poly.pdbx_strand_id
1 'polypeptide(L)' 'FEKVGPLGTSLPASNSQTTTHAGDIVLYNGNQIVVFYGSNSWSYTRLGHIDDLTGWEEALGSGDVTVTFSLE' A
#
# COMPACT_ATOMS: atom_id res chain seq x y z
N PHE A 1 -8.81 0.17 -6.46
CA PHE A 1 -9.13 -0.46 -5.17
C PHE A 1 -7.85 -0.65 -4.38
N GLU A 2 -7.94 -0.59 -3.05
CA GLU A 2 -6.80 -0.51 -2.13
C GLU A 2 -7.12 -1.23 -0.82
N LYS A 3 -6.09 -1.75 -0.14
CA LYS A 3 -6.16 -2.12 1.28
C LYS A 3 -5.41 -1.09 2.08
N VAL A 4 -5.99 -0.64 3.17
CA VAL A 4 -5.39 0.32 4.09
C VAL A 4 -5.38 -0.26 5.50
N GLY A 5 -4.27 -0.11 6.20
CA GLY A 5 -4.12 -0.58 7.57
C GLY A 5 -3.29 0.38 8.42
N PRO A 6 -3.60 0.54 9.71
CA PRO A 6 -2.78 1.33 10.62
C PRO A 6 -1.46 0.62 10.90
N LEU A 7 -0.35 1.36 10.98
CA LEU A 7 0.95 0.84 11.40
C LEU A 7 1.11 0.76 12.93
N GLY A 8 0.19 1.38 13.69
CA GLY A 8 0.30 1.52 15.14
C GLY A 8 1.40 2.49 15.61
N THR A 9 2.15 3.07 14.68
CA THR A 9 3.20 4.06 14.90
C THR A 9 3.23 5.07 13.75
N SER A 10 3.90 6.19 13.97
CA SER A 10 4.16 7.19 12.92
C SER A 10 5.56 6.99 12.34
N LEU A 11 5.65 7.05 11.02
CA LEU A 11 6.90 7.04 10.26
C LEU A 11 7.14 8.41 9.61
N PRO A 12 8.41 8.76 9.34
CA PRO A 12 8.72 9.91 8.49
C PRO A 12 8.05 9.77 7.12
N ALA A 13 7.50 10.87 6.62
CA ALA A 13 6.81 10.93 5.34
C ALA A 13 7.47 11.97 4.42
N SER A 14 7.59 11.63 3.14
CA SER A 14 8.00 12.52 2.06
C SER A 14 6.92 12.49 0.99
N ASN A 15 5.79 13.13 1.29
CA ASN A 15 4.60 13.03 0.46
C ASN A 15 4.77 13.78 -0.86
N SER A 16 4.33 13.15 -1.95
CA SER A 16 4.24 13.76 -3.28
C SER A 16 2.98 13.28 -3.97
N GLN A 17 2.47 14.08 -4.91
CA GLN A 17 1.35 13.69 -5.76
C GLN A 17 1.76 12.46 -6.57
N THR A 18 1.07 11.34 -6.32
CA THR A 18 1.42 10.03 -6.86
C THR A 18 0.17 9.37 -7.40
N THR A 19 0.20 8.97 -8.67
CA THR A 19 -0.77 8.02 -9.24
C THR A 19 -0.28 6.61 -8.99
N THR A 20 -1.05 5.82 -8.26
CA THR A 20 -0.74 4.44 -7.93
C THR A 20 -1.31 3.47 -8.95
N HIS A 21 -0.71 2.29 -9.00
CA HIS A 21 -1.13 1.15 -9.82
C HIS A 21 -1.14 -0.11 -8.95
N ALA A 22 -1.69 -1.21 -9.49
CA ALA A 22 -1.62 -2.49 -8.83
C ALA A 22 -0.15 -2.85 -8.50
N GLY A 23 0.09 -3.33 -7.28
CA GLY A 23 1.43 -3.62 -6.77
C GLY A 23 2.10 -2.48 -5.99
N ASP A 24 1.60 -1.25 -6.11
CA ASP A 24 2.19 -0.13 -5.37
C ASP A 24 1.90 -0.23 -3.86
N ILE A 25 2.96 -0.02 -3.07
CA ILE A 25 2.89 0.11 -1.61
C ILE A 25 3.31 1.52 -1.23
N VAL A 26 2.46 2.20 -0.48
CA VAL A 26 2.68 3.59 -0.05
C VAL A 26 2.38 3.78 1.43
N LEU A 27 2.97 4.82 2.01
CA LEU A 27 2.61 5.36 3.32
C LEU A 27 1.62 6.50 3.10
N TYR A 28 0.50 6.43 3.81
CA TYR A 28 -0.53 7.46 3.85
C TYR A 28 -0.57 8.13 5.23
N ASN A 29 -0.57 9.47 5.23
CA ASN A 29 -0.61 10.31 6.43
C ASN A 29 0.47 10.00 7.49
N GLY A 30 1.55 9.33 7.11
CA GLY A 30 2.64 8.97 8.01
C GLY A 30 2.35 7.80 8.96
N ASN A 31 1.13 7.27 9.03
CA ASN A 31 0.76 6.24 10.03
C ASN A 31 -0.10 5.09 9.47
N GLN A 32 -0.40 5.11 8.18
CA GLN A 32 -1.16 4.06 7.50
C GLN A 32 -0.34 3.51 6.33
N ILE A 33 -0.35 2.20 6.17
CA ILE A 33 0.19 1.55 4.99
C ILE A 33 -0.94 1.23 4.03
N VAL A 34 -0.72 1.48 2.74
CA VAL A 34 -1.71 1.22 1.68
C VAL A 34 -1.08 0.31 0.64
N VAL A 35 -1.83 -0.71 0.26
CA VAL A 35 -1.45 -1.72 -0.74
C VAL A 35 -2.47 -1.66 -1.88
N PHE A 36 -2.00 -1.37 -3.09
CA PHE A 36 -2.86 -1.15 -4.25
C PHE A 36 -3.04 -2.40 -5.11
N TYR A 37 -4.28 -2.64 -5.55
CA TYR A 37 -4.65 -3.61 -6.59
C TYR A 37 -5.56 -2.95 -7.64
N GLY A 38 -5.42 -1.63 -7.77
CA GLY A 38 -6.02 -0.79 -8.78
C GLY A 38 -5.31 0.56 -8.75
N SER A 39 -5.97 1.62 -9.24
CA SER A 39 -5.36 2.96 -9.30
C SER A 39 -6.10 3.95 -8.42
N ASN A 40 -5.33 4.89 -7.84
CA ASN A 40 -5.81 6.09 -7.16
C ASN A 40 -4.74 7.19 -7.29
N SER A 41 -5.11 8.46 -7.10
CA SER A 41 -4.17 9.58 -7.18
C SER A 41 -4.34 10.50 -5.97
N TRP A 42 -3.29 10.58 -5.14
CA TRP A 42 -3.28 11.42 -3.95
C TRP A 42 -1.84 11.78 -3.55
N SER A 43 -1.72 12.51 -2.44
CA SER A 43 -0.46 12.82 -1.78
C SER A 43 -0.03 11.64 -0.89
N TYR A 44 1.01 10.92 -1.32
CA TYR A 44 1.53 9.72 -0.67
C TYR A 44 3.06 9.75 -0.57
N THR A 45 3.62 8.96 0.33
CA THR A 45 5.06 8.62 0.29
C THR A 45 5.21 7.22 -0.31
N ARG A 46 5.91 7.09 -1.44
CA ARG A 46 6.14 5.79 -2.09
C ARG A 46 7.13 4.95 -1.26
N LEU A 47 6.76 3.70 -0.95
CA LEU A 47 7.61 2.79 -0.18
C LEU A 47 8.21 1.69 -1.04
N GLY A 48 7.44 1.17 -2.00
CA GLY A 48 7.89 0.10 -2.87
C GLY A 48 6.84 -0.30 -3.90
N HIS A 49 7.19 -1.32 -4.70
CA HIS A 49 6.33 -1.93 -5.70
C HIS A 49 6.57 -3.44 -5.70
N ILE A 50 5.52 -4.22 -5.89
CA ILE A 50 5.59 -5.66 -6.04
C ILE A 50 5.54 -5.97 -7.54
N ASP A 51 6.57 -6.64 -8.05
CA ASP A 51 6.70 -6.92 -9.49
C ASP A 51 5.84 -8.13 -9.92
N ASP A 52 5.81 -9.21 -9.12
CA ASP A 52 4.98 -10.38 -9.41
C ASP A 52 3.58 -10.22 -8.80
N LEU A 53 2.61 -9.93 -9.66
CA LEU A 53 1.21 -9.74 -9.28
C LEU A 53 0.35 -10.98 -9.52
N THR A 54 0.95 -12.15 -9.74
CA THR A 54 0.21 -13.40 -9.92
C THR A 54 -0.64 -13.70 -8.68
N GLY A 55 -1.96 -13.76 -8.85
CA GLY A 55 -2.93 -13.98 -7.75
C GLY A 55 -3.15 -12.77 -6.83
N TRP A 56 -2.59 -11.61 -7.15
CA TRP A 56 -2.60 -10.43 -6.27
C TRP A 56 -4.00 -9.92 -5.91
N GLU A 57 -4.85 -9.73 -6.91
CA GLU A 57 -6.22 -9.24 -6.72
C GLU A 57 -7.08 -10.24 -5.95
N GLU A 58 -6.89 -11.54 -6.19
CA GLU A 58 -7.60 -12.61 -5.48
C GLU A 58 -7.18 -12.71 -4.01
N ALA A 59 -5.89 -12.60 -3.73
CA ALA A 59 -5.34 -12.63 -2.38
C ALA A 59 -5.81 -11.44 -1.53
N LEU A 60 -5.91 -10.25 -2.13
CA LEU A 60 -6.40 -9.06 -1.44
C LEU A 60 -7.94 -9.05 -1.35
N GLY A 61 -8.63 -9.47 -2.41
CA GLY A 61 -10.08 -9.67 -2.44
C GLY A 61 -10.91 -8.48 -1.98
N SER A 62 -12.19 -8.72 -1.70
CA SER A 62 -13.12 -7.70 -1.19
C SER A 62 -13.21 -7.63 0.34
N GLY A 63 -12.80 -8.70 1.04
CA GLY A 63 -12.85 -8.78 2.50
C GLY A 63 -11.62 -8.22 3.21
N ASP A 64 -11.60 -8.36 4.52
CA ASP A 64 -10.44 -7.99 5.33
C ASP A 64 -9.31 -9.01 5.14
N VAL A 65 -8.07 -8.52 5.17
CA VAL A 65 -6.86 -9.34 5.07
C VAL A 65 -5.87 -8.95 6.16
N THR A 66 -5.06 -9.90 6.59
CA THR A 66 -3.91 -9.62 7.48
C THR A 66 -2.64 -9.65 6.66
N VAL A 67 -1.90 -8.54 6.68
CA VAL A 67 -0.61 -8.40 5.97
C VAL A 67 0.50 -8.32 7.01
N THR A 68 1.58 -9.07 6.79
CA THR A 68 2.79 -9.04 7.64
C THR A 68 3.96 -8.55 6.80
N PHE A 69 4.71 -7.57 7.32
CA PHE A 69 5.96 -7.10 6.73
C PHE A 69 7.12 -7.57 7.61
N SER A 70 8.17 -8.10 6.99
CA SER A 70 9.37 -8.57 7.68
C SER A 70 10.62 -8.19 6.88
N LEU A 71 11.74 -8.07 7.58
CA LEU A 71 13.06 -8.06 6.96
C LEU A 71 13.55 -9.52 6.90
N GLU A 72 14.36 -9.84 5.88
CA GLU A 72 15.18 -11.05 5.90
C GLU A 72 16.40 -10.91 6.82
#